data_AF-A0A849WJW2-F1
#
_entry.id   AF-A0A849WJW2-F1
#
_cell.length_a   1.000
_cell.length_b   1.000
_cell.length_c   1.000
_cell.angle_alpha   90.00
_cell.angle_beta   90.00
_cell.angle_gamma   90.00
#
_symmetry.space_group_name_H-M   'P 1'
#
loop_
_entity.id
_entity.type
_entity.pdbx_description
1 polymer ?
#
loop_
_entity_poly.entity_id
_entity_poly.type
_entity_poly.pdbx_seq_one_letter_code
_entity_poly.pdbx_strand_id
1 'polypeptide(L)'
;MGIKDQMMNVTHKTQEGIKMTTKTLTLLAIRGLSGFFLGLTLALIGQELTQFGSFSLIFMTIVIMAIFMKLSQGWSFTKIFIFDLICLLVMQVLKMYILIAP
;
A
#
# COMPACT_ATOMS: atom_id res chain seq x y z
N MET A 1 -0.31 7.42 47.42
CA MET A 1 -0.25 7.44 45.94
C MET A 1 -1.34 8.36 45.47
N GLY A 2 -1.00 9.61 45.15
CA GLY A 2 -1.98 10.67 44.98
C GLY A 2 -2.71 10.55 43.65
N ILE A 3 -3.94 11.08 43.59
CA ILE A 3 -4.75 11.20 42.36
C ILE A 3 -3.93 11.87 41.23
N LYS A 4 -2.99 12.77 41.58
CA LYS A 4 -2.00 13.35 40.66
C LYS A 4 -1.14 12.33 39.92
N ASP A 5 -0.67 11.27 40.59
CA ASP A 5 0.17 10.24 39.97
C ASP A 5 -0.64 9.34 39.02
N GLN A 6 -1.90 9.03 39.37
CA GLN A 6 -2.81 8.31 38.48
C GLN A 6 -3.21 9.15 37.26
N MET A 7 -3.50 10.45 37.44
CA MET A 7 -3.79 11.37 36.34
C MET A 7 -2.60 11.50 35.39
N MET A 8 -1.39 11.66 35.91
CA MET A 8 -0.17 11.76 35.10
C MET A 8 0.08 10.48 34.30
N ASN A 9 -0.15 9.30 34.90
CA ASN A 9 -0.02 8.00 34.22
C ASN A 9 -1.08 7.80 33.12
N VAL A 10 -2.31 8.29 33.33
CA VAL A 10 -3.38 8.28 32.30
C VAL A 10 -3.04 9.23 31.15
N THR A 11 -2.53 10.43 31.44
CA THR A 11 -2.10 11.40 30.41
C THR A 11 -0.95 10.85 29.56
N HIS A 12 0.04 10.20 30.19
CA HIS A 12 1.15 9.57 29.46
C HIS A 12 0.67 8.43 28.55
N LYS A 13 -0.20 7.53 29.06
CA LYS A 13 -0.78 6.45 28.25
C LYS A 13 -1.62 6.98 27.08
N THR A 14 -2.34 8.08 27.28
CA THR A 14 -3.13 8.72 26.23
C THR A 14 -2.22 9.35 25.16
N GLN A 15 -1.15 10.05 25.57
CA GLN A 15 -0.20 10.65 24.64
C GLN A 15 0.55 9.60 23.80
N GLU A 16 0.93 8.48 24.41
CA GLU A 16 1.55 7.35 23.71
C GLU A 16 0.56 6.67 22.75
N GLY A 17 -0.69 6.46 23.20
CA GLY A 17 -1.76 5.90 22.36
C GLY A 17 -2.07 6.75 21.13
N ILE A 18 -2.11 8.09 21.29
CA ILE A 18 -2.32 9.02 20.16
C ILE A 18 -1.14 8.93 19.18
N LYS A 19 0.11 8.99 19.67
CA LYS A 19 1.30 8.89 18.80
C LYS A 19 1.35 7.56 18.03
N MET A 20 0.97 6.46 18.66
CA MET A 20 0.95 5.13 18.03
C MET A 20 -0.17 5.01 16.99
N THR A 21 -1.35 5.56 17.30
CA THR A 21 -2.51 5.59 16.39
C THR A 21 -2.21 6.41 15.14
N THR A 22 -1.60 7.60 15.29
CA THR A 22 -1.21 8.44 14.16
C THR A 22 -0.22 7.72 13.23
N LYS A 23 0.83 7.09 13.78
CA LYS A 23 1.79 6.32 12.97
C LYS A 23 1.11 5.19 12.18
N THR A 24 0.16 4.50 12.79
CA THR A 24 -0.54 3.38 12.18
C THR A 24 -1.49 3.84 11.07
N LEU A 25 -2.23 4.93 11.29
CA LEU A 25 -3.11 5.53 10.28
C LEU A 25 -2.33 6.03 9.07
N THR A 26 -1.20 6.72 9.29
CA THR A 26 -0.35 7.19 8.18
C THR A 26 0.21 6.03 7.36
N LEU A 27 0.69 4.97 8.02
CA LEU A 27 1.15 3.76 7.32
C LEU A 27 0.03 3.08 6.53
N LEU A 28 -1.19 3.03 7.07
CA LEU A 28 -2.34 2.46 6.38
C LEU A 28 -2.72 3.27 5.14
N ALA A 29 -2.78 4.60 5.24
CA ALA A 29 -3.10 5.48 4.13
C ALA A 29 -2.08 5.33 2.98
N ILE A 30 -0.78 5.31 3.31
CA ILE A 30 0.29 5.15 2.32
C ILE A 30 0.22 3.78 1.65
N ARG A 31 -0.01 2.71 2.42
CA ARG A 31 -0.20 1.36 1.85
C ARG A 31 -1.41 1.29 0.93
N GLY A 32 -2.52 1.90 1.34
CA GLY A 32 -3.73 1.96 0.51
C GLY A 32 -3.45 2.66 -0.81
N LEU A 33 -2.75 3.80 -0.76
CA LEU A 33 -2.40 4.57 -1.96
C LEU A 33 -1.44 3.80 -2.88
N SER A 34 -0.33 3.27 -2.36
CA SER A 34 0.62 2.47 -3.17
C SER A 34 -0.04 1.23 -3.76
N GLY A 35 -0.83 0.50 -2.96
CA GLY A 35 -1.54 -0.69 -3.43
C GLY A 35 -2.56 -0.38 -4.54
N PHE A 36 -3.22 0.79 -4.46
CA PHE A 36 -4.13 1.25 -5.50
C PHE A 36 -3.40 1.55 -6.81
N PHE A 37 -2.29 2.30 -6.76
CA PHE A 37 -1.50 2.60 -7.95
C PHE A 37 -0.90 1.33 -8.58
N LEU A 38 -0.36 0.43 -7.76
CA LEU A 38 0.18 -0.85 -8.22
C LEU A 38 -0.91 -1.75 -8.82
N GLY A 39 -2.07 -1.83 -8.18
CA GLY A 39 -3.22 -2.58 -8.69
C GLY A 39 -3.71 -2.05 -10.03
N LEU A 40 -3.87 -0.72 -10.14
CA LEU A 40 -4.31 -0.06 -11.37
C LEU A 40 -3.32 -0.29 -12.51
N THR A 41 -2.04 -0.07 -12.26
CA THR A 41 -1.01 -0.19 -13.29
C THR A 41 -0.87 -1.62 -13.80
N LEU A 42 -0.88 -2.62 -12.91
CA LEU A 42 -0.88 -4.03 -13.31
C LEU A 42 -2.18 -4.43 -14.03
N ALA A 43 -3.34 -3.93 -13.60
CA ALA A 43 -4.61 -4.20 -14.26
C ALA A 43 -4.68 -3.60 -15.66
N LEU A 44 -4.15 -2.37 -15.86
CA LEU A 44 -4.06 -1.71 -17.16
C LEU A 44 -3.11 -2.47 -18.11
N ILE A 45 -1.95 -2.91 -17.62
CA ILE A 45 -1.04 -3.75 -18.43
C ILE A 45 -1.73 -5.05 -18.81
N GLY A 46 -2.40 -5.70 -17.86
CA GLY A 46 -3.18 -6.89 -18.13
C GLY A 46 -4.21 -6.65 -19.22
N GLN A 47 -4.92 -5.51 -19.17
CA GLN A 47 -5.94 -5.12 -20.13
C GLN A 47 -5.35 -4.95 -21.53
N GLU A 48 -4.20 -4.31 -21.67
CA GLU A 48 -3.53 -4.16 -22.97
C GLU A 48 -3.13 -5.53 -23.56
N LEU A 49 -2.68 -6.47 -22.72
CA LEU A 49 -2.21 -7.79 -23.17
C LEU A 49 -3.31 -8.76 -23.60
N THR A 50 -4.53 -8.57 -23.12
CA THR A 50 -5.61 -9.58 -23.22
C THR A 50 -6.94 -9.01 -23.70
N GLN A 51 -7.04 -7.68 -23.78
CA GLN A 51 -8.21 -6.92 -24.16
C GLN A 51 -9.50 -7.26 -23.37
N PHE A 52 -9.38 -7.61 -22.09
CA PHE A 52 -10.56 -7.84 -21.26
C PHE A 52 -11.32 -6.54 -20.89
N GLY A 53 -12.65 -6.65 -20.76
CA GLY A 53 -13.53 -5.50 -20.57
C GLY A 53 -13.42 -4.80 -19.19
N SER A 54 -13.99 -3.60 -19.09
CA SER A 54 -13.85 -2.69 -17.93
C SER A 54 -14.25 -3.29 -16.58
N PHE A 55 -15.17 -4.25 -16.55
CA PHE A 55 -15.54 -4.95 -15.32
C PHE A 55 -14.40 -5.82 -14.76
N SER A 56 -13.68 -6.51 -15.65
CA SER A 56 -12.52 -7.34 -15.28
C SER A 56 -11.35 -6.49 -14.76
N LEU A 57 -11.16 -5.30 -15.33
CA LEU A 57 -10.14 -4.33 -14.91
C LEU A 57 -10.34 -3.92 -13.44
N ILE A 58 -11.56 -3.49 -13.08
CA ILE A 58 -11.89 -3.07 -11.72
C ILE A 58 -11.69 -4.25 -10.75
N PHE A 59 -12.15 -5.44 -11.14
CA PHE A 59 -11.98 -6.65 -10.35
C PHE A 59 -10.49 -6.97 -10.10
N MET A 60 -9.67 -7.01 -11.15
CA MET A 60 -8.22 -7.24 -11.05
C MET A 60 -7.55 -6.19 -10.16
N THR A 61 -7.91 -4.92 -10.33
CA THR A 61 -7.36 -3.82 -9.52
C THR A 61 -7.63 -4.04 -8.03
N ILE A 62 -8.88 -4.36 -7.67
CA ILE A 62 -9.29 -4.60 -6.28
C ILE A 62 -8.59 -5.86 -5.73
N VAL A 63 -8.50 -6.93 -6.51
CA VAL A 63 -7.85 -8.18 -6.10
C VAL A 63 -6.36 -7.94 -5.81
N ILE A 64 -5.64 -7.28 -6.72
CA ILE A 64 -4.22 -6.98 -6.55
C ILE A 64 -4.01 -6.02 -5.36
N MET A 65 -4.86 -5.00 -5.22
CA MET A 65 -4.83 -4.10 -4.08
C MET A 65 -5.05 -4.86 -2.76
N ALA A 66 -6.03 -5.76 -2.69
CA ALA A 66 -6.31 -6.55 -1.49
C ALA A 66 -5.15 -7.51 -1.13
N ILE A 67 -4.53 -8.13 -2.14
CA ILE A 67 -3.33 -8.96 -1.97
C ILE A 67 -2.19 -8.10 -1.41
N PHE A 68 -1.96 -6.91 -1.97
CA PHE A 68 -0.93 -6.00 -1.51
C PHE A 68 -1.18 -5.52 -0.07
N MET A 69 -2.43 -5.22 0.30
CA MET A 69 -2.77 -4.82 1.67
C MET A 69 -2.50 -5.96 2.67
N LYS A 70 -2.80 -7.21 2.32
CA LYS A 70 -2.48 -8.38 3.16
C LYS A 70 -0.97 -8.60 3.26
N LEU A 71 -0.25 -8.53 2.15
CA LEU A 71 1.20 -8.78 2.11
C LEU A 71 1.98 -7.70 2.88
N SER A 72 1.57 -6.44 2.72
CA SER A 72 2.25 -5.30 3.34
C SER A 72 1.92 -5.11 4.82
N GLN A 73 0.99 -5.87 5.42
CA GLN A 73 0.46 -5.61 6.77
C GLN A 73 1.56 -5.49 7.86
N GLY A 74 2.65 -6.26 7.75
CA GLY A 74 3.79 -6.23 8.69
C GLY A 74 5.00 -5.38 8.28
N TRP A 75 4.93 -4.64 7.17
CA TRP A 75 6.11 -3.99 6.59
C TRP A 75 6.33 -2.57 7.14
N SER A 76 7.58 -2.17 7.39
CA SER A 76 7.90 -0.78 7.71
C SER A 76 7.72 0.12 6.48
N PHE A 77 7.57 1.43 6.71
CA PHE A 77 7.47 2.44 5.64
C PHE A 77 8.59 2.31 4.60
N THR A 78 9.83 2.09 5.04
CA THR A 78 11.00 1.90 4.18
C THR A 78 10.86 0.69 3.26
N LYS A 79 10.35 -0.44 3.78
CA LYS A 79 10.18 -1.66 2.97
C LYS A 79 9.13 -1.47 1.87
N ILE A 80 8.05 -0.75 2.18
CA ILE A 80 7.01 -0.40 1.19
C ILE A 80 7.61 0.47 0.09
N PHE A 81 8.39 1.49 0.46
CA PHE A 81 9.03 2.39 -0.49
C PHE A 81 10.02 1.67 -1.41
N ILE A 82 10.85 0.78 -0.85
CA ILE A 82 11.80 -0.04 -1.62
C ILE A 82 11.06 -0.97 -2.58
N PHE A 83 9.98 -1.60 -2.12
CA PHE A 83 9.16 -2.45 -2.98
C PHE A 83 8.53 -1.67 -4.13
N ASP A 84 8.01 -0.46 -3.87
CA ASP A 84 7.41 0.40 -4.89
C ASP A 84 8.45 0.77 -5.97
N LEU A 85 9.67 1.11 -5.57
CA LEU A 85 10.79 1.35 -6.50
C LEU A 85 11.13 0.12 -7.35
N ILE A 86 11.20 -1.07 -6.74
CA ILE A 86 11.44 -2.33 -7.47
C ILE A 86 10.30 -2.59 -8.45
N CYS A 87 9.06 -2.38 -8.04
CA CYS A 87 7.90 -2.62 -8.89
C CYS A 87 7.88 -1.68 -10.10
N LEU A 88 8.20 -0.40 -9.90
CA LEU A 88 8.37 0.57 -10.99
C LEU A 88 9.49 0.16 -11.98
N LEU A 89 10.63 -0.31 -11.47
CA LEU A 89 11.73 -0.81 -12.30
C LEU A 89 11.30 -2.01 -13.15
N VAL A 90 10.65 -3.00 -12.52
CA VAL A 90 10.11 -4.19 -13.23
C VAL A 90 9.11 -3.77 -14.29
N MET A 91 8.22 -2.84 -13.97
CA MET A 91 7.20 -2.35 -14.88
C MET A 91 7.80 -1.61 -16.08
N GLN A 92 8.87 -0.85 -15.88
CA GLN A 92 9.56 -0.16 -16.96
C GLN A 92 10.28 -1.13 -17.91
N VAL A 93 10.88 -2.20 -17.37
CA VAL A 93 11.43 -3.30 -18.17
C VAL A 93 10.30 -3.99 -18.95
N LEU A 94 9.19 -4.31 -18.30
CA LEU A 94 8.06 -4.98 -18.95
C LEU A 94 7.45 -4.13 -20.07
N LYS A 95 7.31 -2.82 -19.86
CA LYS A 95 6.88 -1.86 -20.88
C LYS A 95 7.79 -1.87 -22.10
N MET A 96 9.11 -1.93 -21.90
CA MET A 96 10.07 -2.03 -23.00
C MET A 96 9.88 -3.33 -23.80
N TYR A 97 9.67 -4.46 -23.13
CA TYR A 97 9.37 -5.73 -23.80
C TYR A 97 8.08 -5.69 -24.60
N ILE A 98 7.01 -5.10 -24.05
CA ILE A 98 5.72 -4.95 -24.74
C ILE A 98 5.84 -4.03 -25.96
N LEU A 99 6.61 -2.94 -25.89
CA LEU A 99 6.81 -2.01 -27.00
C LEU A 99 7.73 -2.55 -28.11
N ILE A 100 8.63 -3.49 -27.78
CA ILE A 100 9.56 -4.09 -28.74
C ILE A 100 8.97 -5.34 -29.40
N ALA A 101 7.96 -5.96 -28.80
CA ALA A 101 7.19 -7.02 -29.46
C ALA A 101 6.18 -6.39 -30.45
N PRO A 102 6.40 -6.51 -31.78
CA PRO A 102 5.40 -6.10 -32.77
C PRO A 102 4.17 -7.02 -32.75
#